data_AF-A0A3B9L9B2-F1
#
_entry.id   AF-A0A3B9L9B2-F1
#
_cell.length_a   1.000
_cell.length_b   1.000
_cell.length_c   1.000
_cell.angle_alpha   90.00
_cell.angle_beta   90.00
_cell.angle_gamma   90.00
#
_symmetry.space_group_name_H-M   'P 1'
#
loop_
_entity.id
_entity.type
_entity.pdbx_description
1 polymer ?
#
loop_
_entity_poly.entity_id
_entity_poly.type
_entity_poly.pdbx_seq_one_letter_code
_entity_poly.pdbx_strand_id
1 'polypeptide(L)'
;LPKVTEAQKGIATQILNTAGDTLWLNDEQALDAVTAISGSGPAYVFYLIEALQEAAIQLGLNAEQAKTLSIKTFKGASLLADTSTTPVNILREQVTSKGGTTEQGLLSLENLKVKQAIIQAAQAAEKRAKILGDQLGNE
;
A
#
# COMPACT_ATOMS: atom_id res chain seq x y z
N LEU A 1 -17.85 24.45 1.73
CA LEU A 1 -16.70 24.48 2.67
C LEU A 1 -16.40 25.93 3.03
N PRO A 2 -16.35 26.32 4.32
CA PRO A 2 -15.92 27.67 4.67
C PRO A 2 -14.51 27.88 4.11
N LYS A 3 -14.27 29.07 3.56
CA LYS A 3 -13.06 29.41 2.78
C LYS A 3 -11.81 29.29 3.64
N VAL A 4 -11.20 28.11 3.71
CA VAL A 4 -9.86 27.93 4.28
C VAL A 4 -8.91 28.76 3.43
N THR A 5 -8.26 29.73 4.06
CA THR A 5 -7.30 30.61 3.39
C THR A 5 -6.01 29.86 3.05
N GLU A 6 -5.26 30.34 2.05
CA GLU A 6 -3.95 29.75 1.72
C GLU A 6 -2.97 29.82 2.89
N ALA A 7 -3.07 30.86 3.74
CA ALA A 7 -2.29 30.93 4.98
C ALA A 7 -2.65 29.79 5.96
N GLN A 8 -3.95 29.49 6.12
CA GLN A 8 -4.40 28.38 6.98
C GLN A 8 -3.99 27.02 6.40
N LYS A 9 -4.08 26.82 5.08
CA LYS A 9 -3.55 25.62 4.42
C LYS A 9 -2.05 25.48 4.64
N GLY A 10 -1.31 26.57 4.52
CA GLY A 10 0.14 26.61 4.74
C GLY A 10 0.52 26.16 6.16
N ILE A 11 -0.16 26.70 7.18
CA ILE A 11 0.07 26.32 8.58
C ILE A 11 -0.25 24.84 8.81
N ALA A 12 -1.41 24.36 8.33
CA ALA A 12 -1.80 22.96 8.48
C ALA A 12 -0.78 22.02 7.81
N THR A 13 -0.34 22.36 6.60
CA THR A 13 0.66 21.58 5.86
C THR A 13 2.00 21.54 6.60
N GLN A 14 2.47 22.67 7.15
CA GLN A 14 3.73 22.72 7.91
C GLN A 14 3.67 21.82 9.15
N ILE A 15 2.56 21.82 9.87
CA ILE A 15 2.38 20.98 11.06
C ILE A 15 2.38 19.49 10.66
N LEU A 16 1.56 19.12 9.67
CA LEU A 16 1.41 17.73 9.24
C LEU A 16 2.68 17.16 8.61
N ASN A 17 3.44 17.98 7.87
CA ASN A 17 4.72 17.58 7.28
C ASN A 17 5.80 17.19 8.29
N THR A 18 5.61 17.47 9.60
CA THR A 18 6.50 16.95 10.64
C THR A 18 6.33 15.44 10.88
N ALA A 19 5.17 14.88 10.52
CA ALA A 19 4.83 13.48 10.71
C ALA A 19 4.90 12.64 9.41
N GLY A 20 4.92 13.27 8.24
CA GLY A 20 5.00 12.61 6.95
C GLY A 20 4.48 13.48 5.81
N ASP A 21 4.45 12.95 4.59
CA ASP A 21 4.00 13.73 3.42
C ASP A 21 2.52 14.09 3.49
N THR A 22 2.18 15.31 3.05
CA THR A 22 0.80 15.80 2.97
C THR A 22 0.31 15.83 1.52
N LEU A 23 -0.87 15.28 1.28
CA LEU A 23 -1.57 15.36 -0.01
C LEU A 23 -2.88 16.16 0.13
N TRP A 24 -2.98 17.29 -0.57
CA TRP A 24 -4.23 18.07 -0.63
C TRP A 24 -5.18 17.49 -1.68
N LEU A 25 -6.42 17.25 -1.27
CA LEU A 25 -7.51 16.78 -2.14
C LEU A 25 -8.50 17.92 -2.40
N ASN A 26 -9.04 17.97 -3.61
CA ASN A 26 -10.05 18.97 -3.99
C ASN A 26 -11.48 18.55 -3.62
N ASP A 27 -11.69 17.25 -3.39
CA ASP A 27 -12.99 16.67 -3.04
C ASP A 27 -12.86 15.95 -1.70
N GLU A 28 -13.78 16.23 -0.79
CA GLU A 28 -13.86 15.61 0.53
C GLU A 28 -14.21 14.12 0.43
N GLN A 29 -14.98 13.72 -0.61
CA GLN A 29 -15.29 12.31 -0.86
C GLN A 29 -14.04 11.48 -1.19
N ALA A 30 -12.96 12.12 -1.65
CA ALA A 30 -11.70 11.43 -1.89
C ALA A 30 -10.98 11.02 -0.59
N LEU A 31 -11.38 11.56 0.58
CA LEU A 31 -10.80 11.18 1.87
C LEU A 31 -11.08 9.71 2.23
N ASP A 32 -12.27 9.18 1.92
CA ASP A 32 -12.60 7.77 2.17
C ASP A 32 -11.64 6.83 1.40
N ALA A 33 -11.35 7.18 0.14
CA ALA A 33 -10.38 6.46 -0.68
C ALA A 33 -8.96 6.57 -0.11
N VAL A 34 -8.55 7.74 0.38
CA VAL A 34 -7.26 7.89 1.06
C VAL A 34 -7.21 7.05 2.32
N THR A 35 -8.24 7.02 3.15
CA THR A 35 -8.31 6.17 4.35
C THR A 35 -8.19 4.68 3.99
N ALA A 36 -8.82 4.25 2.90
CA ALA A 36 -8.73 2.87 2.42
C ALA A 36 -7.31 2.48 1.95
N ILE A 37 -6.54 3.44 1.42
CA ILE A 37 -5.21 3.21 0.87
C ILE A 37 -4.10 3.50 1.87
N SER A 38 -4.03 4.68 2.48
CA SER A 38 -2.95 5.06 3.40
C SER A 38 -3.29 4.81 4.87
N GLY A 39 -4.56 4.90 5.26
CA GLY A 39 -5.00 4.59 6.62
C GLY A 39 -4.94 3.08 6.90
N SER A 40 -5.50 2.28 5.99
CA SER A 40 -5.49 0.81 6.09
C SER A 40 -4.24 0.17 5.44
N GLY A 41 -3.53 0.91 4.59
CA GLY A 41 -2.38 0.42 3.81
C GLY A 41 -1.28 -0.26 4.60
N PRO A 42 -0.80 0.30 5.72
CA PRO A 42 0.23 -0.34 6.53
C PRO A 42 -0.15 -1.76 6.96
N ALA A 43 -1.42 -2.01 7.29
CA ALA A 43 -1.90 -3.36 7.64
C ALA A 43 -1.81 -4.33 6.46
N TYR A 44 -2.14 -3.88 5.24
CA TYR A 44 -2.00 -4.72 4.04
C TYR A 44 -0.52 -5.06 3.77
N VAL A 45 0.38 -4.09 3.95
CA VAL A 45 1.83 -4.32 3.79
C VAL A 45 2.35 -5.30 4.84
N PHE A 46 1.94 -5.16 6.11
CA PHE A 46 2.32 -6.11 7.16
C PHE A 46 1.80 -7.52 6.89
N TYR A 47 0.54 -7.64 6.45
CA TYR A 47 -0.04 -8.93 6.07
C TYR A 47 0.75 -9.62 4.94
N LEU A 48 1.17 -8.87 3.91
CA LEU A 48 1.97 -9.43 2.82
C LEU A 48 3.41 -9.78 3.24
N ILE A 49 4.00 -9.02 4.16
CA ILE A 49 5.30 -9.35 4.77
C ILE A 49 5.18 -10.64 5.59
N GLU A 50 4.13 -10.79 6.39
CA GLU A 50 3.83 -12.00 7.17
C GLU A 50 3.69 -13.21 6.26
N ALA A 51 2.89 -13.12 5.20
CA ALA A 51 2.72 -14.20 4.22
C ALA A 51 4.05 -14.62 3.56
N LEU A 52 4.93 -13.66 3.26
CA LEU A 52 6.25 -13.96 2.68
C LEU A 52 7.19 -14.61 3.70
N GLN A 53 7.11 -14.24 4.97
CA GLN A 53 7.85 -14.88 6.06
C GLN A 53 7.41 -16.34 6.25
N GLU A 54 6.11 -16.60 6.25
CA GLU A 54 5.56 -17.95 6.33
C GLU A 54 6.03 -18.81 5.15
N ALA A 55 5.98 -18.27 3.93
CA ALA A 55 6.49 -18.97 2.74
C ALA A 55 7.99 -19.28 2.87
N ALA A 56 8.80 -18.33 3.34
CA ALA A 56 10.22 -18.53 3.57
C ALA A 56 10.51 -19.65 4.59
N ILE A 57 9.72 -19.74 5.66
CA ILE A 57 9.83 -20.82 6.66
C ILE A 57 9.45 -22.17 6.05
N GLN A 58 8.37 -22.23 5.27
CA GLN A 58 7.97 -23.46 4.57
C GLN A 58 9.02 -23.94 3.55
N LEU A 59 9.81 -23.01 3.00
CA LEU A 59 10.95 -23.29 2.13
C LEU A 59 12.24 -23.68 2.90
N GLY A 60 12.17 -23.80 4.22
CA GLY A 60 13.25 -24.31 5.07
C GLY A 60 14.15 -23.25 5.69
N LEU A 61 13.80 -21.97 5.58
CA LEU A 61 14.53 -20.90 6.28
C LEU A 61 14.14 -20.82 7.74
N ASN A 62 15.08 -20.40 8.59
CA ASN A 62 14.76 -20.11 9.99
C ASN A 62 14.00 -18.78 10.11
N ALA A 63 13.38 -18.54 11.27
CA ALA A 63 12.55 -17.36 11.51
C ALA A 63 13.31 -16.03 11.33
N GLU A 64 14.58 -15.97 11.72
CA GLU A 64 15.41 -14.76 11.58
C GLU A 64 15.73 -14.46 10.11
N GLN A 65 16.07 -15.48 9.34
CA GLN A 65 16.29 -15.39 7.90
C GLN A 65 15.01 -14.98 7.17
N ALA A 66 13.89 -15.63 7.46
CA ALA A 66 12.59 -15.33 6.88
C ALA A 66 12.18 -13.87 7.14
N LYS A 67 12.30 -13.42 8.40
CA LYS A 67 12.05 -12.03 8.79
C LYS A 67 12.94 -11.06 8.03
N THR A 68 14.25 -11.31 8.04
CA THR A 68 15.24 -10.43 7.41
C THR A 68 15.00 -10.30 5.92
N LEU A 69 14.82 -11.41 5.20
CA LEU A 69 14.63 -11.42 3.76
C LEU A 69 13.31 -10.73 3.39
N SER A 70 12.21 -11.06 4.06
CA SER A 70 10.89 -10.51 3.73
C SER A 70 10.85 -8.99 3.92
N ILE A 71 11.33 -8.49 5.07
CA ILE A 71 11.34 -7.05 5.34
C ILE A 71 12.26 -6.30 4.35
N LYS A 72 13.46 -6.83 4.08
CA LYS A 72 14.40 -6.19 3.15
C LYS A 72 13.87 -6.18 1.72
N THR A 73 13.21 -7.25 1.28
CA THR A 73 12.58 -7.34 -0.05
C THR A 73 11.50 -6.27 -0.20
N PHE A 74 10.56 -6.17 0.75
CA PHE A 74 9.53 -5.12 0.71
C PHE A 74 10.13 -3.73 0.75
N LYS A 75 11.07 -3.46 1.67
CA LYS A 75 11.73 -2.15 1.78
C LYS A 75 12.45 -1.76 0.49
N GLY A 76 13.23 -2.67 -0.09
CA GLY A 76 14.00 -2.41 -1.30
C GLY A 76 13.11 -2.18 -2.52
N ALA A 77 12.06 -3.01 -2.69
CA ALA A 77 11.11 -2.86 -3.79
C ALA A 77 10.33 -1.54 -3.69
N SER A 78 9.83 -1.19 -2.49
CA SER A 78 9.12 0.08 -2.28
C SER A 78 10.03 1.29 -2.52
N LEU A 79 11.28 1.26 -2.02
CA LEU A 79 12.23 2.36 -2.24
C LEU A 79 12.58 2.51 -3.72
N LEU A 80 12.80 1.41 -4.44
CA LEU A 80 13.07 1.47 -5.87
C LEU A 80 11.86 2.03 -6.64
N ALA A 81 10.65 1.61 -6.30
CA ALA A 81 9.43 2.13 -6.92
C ALA A 81 9.21 3.62 -6.66
N ASP A 82 9.53 4.10 -5.45
CA ASP A 82 9.39 5.50 -5.05
C ASP A 82 10.41 6.43 -5.74
N THR A 83 11.66 5.97 -5.82
CA THR A 83 12.76 6.77 -6.38
C THR A 83 12.92 6.68 -7.90
N SER A 84 12.22 5.74 -8.55
CA SER A 84 12.35 5.49 -9.99
C SER A 84 11.34 6.28 -10.80
N THR A 85 11.77 6.79 -11.96
CA THR A 85 10.87 7.33 -12.99
C THR A 85 10.21 6.22 -13.84
N THR A 86 10.66 4.98 -13.67
CA THR A 86 10.13 3.83 -14.40
C THR A 86 8.83 3.34 -13.75
N PRO A 87 7.74 3.15 -14.52
CA PRO A 87 6.49 2.63 -13.98
C PRO A 87 6.65 1.27 -13.29
N VAL A 88 5.91 1.03 -12.20
CA VAL A 88 6.03 -0.19 -11.37
C VAL A 88 5.81 -1.49 -12.15
N ASN A 89 4.92 -1.49 -13.15
CA ASN A 89 4.72 -2.67 -13.99
C ASN A 89 5.96 -3.01 -14.83
N ILE A 90 6.70 -1.99 -15.28
CA ILE A 90 7.95 -2.16 -16.02
C ILE A 90 9.08 -2.60 -15.08
N LEU A 91 9.15 -2.04 -13.86
CA LEU A 91 10.10 -2.51 -12.84
C LEU A 91 9.90 -4.00 -12.54
N ARG A 92 8.65 -4.46 -12.42
CA ARG A 92 8.32 -5.90 -12.27
C ARG A 92 8.80 -6.72 -13.47
N GLU A 93 8.56 -6.25 -14.69
CA GLU A 93 8.98 -6.93 -15.92
C GLU A 93 10.51 -7.04 -16.02
N GLN A 94 11.25 -5.99 -15.65
CA GLN A 94 12.71 -5.97 -15.67
C GLN A 94 13.36 -7.02 -14.75
N VAL A 95 12.67 -7.46 -13.70
CA VAL A 95 13.14 -8.53 -12.78
C VAL A 95 12.51 -9.90 -13.08
N THR A 96 11.82 -10.03 -14.21
CA THR A 96 11.14 -11.27 -14.64
C THR A 96 11.76 -11.81 -15.92
N SER A 97 12.57 -12.86 -15.81
CA SER A 97 13.09 -13.58 -16.97
C SER A 97 12.07 -14.62 -17.47
N LYS A 98 11.96 -14.75 -18.80
CA LYS A 98 11.10 -15.77 -19.45
C LYS A 98 11.52 -17.18 -19.04
N GLY A 99 10.58 -17.98 -18.57
CA GLY A 99 10.83 -19.33 -18.02
C GLY A 99 11.55 -19.34 -16.67
N GLY A 100 11.75 -18.17 -16.04
CA GLY A 100 12.48 -18.03 -14.78
C GLY A 100 11.60 -18.28 -13.53
N THR A 101 12.24 -18.30 -12.37
CA THR A 101 11.57 -18.51 -11.07
C THR A 101 10.57 -17.40 -10.75
N THR A 102 10.91 -16.14 -11.06
CA THR A 102 10.01 -14.99 -10.87
C THR A 102 8.73 -15.14 -11.70
N GLU A 103 8.86 -15.56 -12.96
CA GLU A 103 7.70 -15.74 -13.85
C GLU A 103 6.72 -16.79 -13.28
N GLN A 104 7.24 -17.94 -12.84
CA GLN A 104 6.40 -18.99 -12.24
C GLN A 104 5.70 -18.53 -10.96
N GLY A 105 6.41 -17.77 -10.10
CA GLY A 105 5.82 -17.16 -8.92
C GLY A 105 4.69 -16.18 -9.27
N LEU A 106 4.91 -15.29 -10.25
CA LEU A 106 3.92 -14.32 -10.70
C LEU A 106 2.70 -14.98 -11.33
N LEU A 107 2.88 -16.01 -12.17
CA LEU A 107 1.78 -16.77 -12.76
C LEU A 107 0.91 -17.44 -11.68
N SER A 108 1.52 -17.96 -10.62
CA SER A 108 0.78 -18.50 -9.47
C SER A 108 -0.05 -17.42 -8.77
N LEU A 109 0.53 -16.25 -8.50
CA LEU A 109 -0.18 -15.11 -7.89
C LEU A 109 -1.34 -14.61 -8.78
N GLU A 110 -1.16 -14.61 -10.09
CA GLU A 110 -2.19 -14.25 -11.06
C GLU A 110 -3.33 -15.27 -11.08
N ASN A 111 -3.02 -16.57 -11.10
CA ASN A 111 -4.00 -17.66 -11.04
C ASN A 111 -4.82 -17.64 -9.75
N LEU A 112 -4.17 -17.29 -8.63
CA LEU A 112 -4.82 -17.10 -7.32
C LEU A 112 -5.54 -15.74 -7.20
N LYS A 113 -5.51 -14.91 -8.25
CA LYS A 113 -6.18 -13.61 -8.31
C LYS A 113 -5.76 -12.65 -7.19
N VAL A 114 -4.50 -12.71 -6.73
CA VAL A 114 -4.00 -11.90 -5.61
C VAL A 114 -4.19 -10.41 -5.85
N LYS A 115 -3.92 -9.93 -7.07
CA LYS A 115 -4.15 -8.52 -7.45
C LYS A 115 -5.61 -8.11 -7.27
N GLN A 116 -6.55 -8.99 -7.65
CA GLN A 116 -7.98 -8.73 -7.50
C GLN A 116 -8.41 -8.73 -6.03
N ALA A 117 -7.86 -9.64 -5.23
CA ALA A 117 -8.11 -9.68 -3.79
C ALA A 117 -7.67 -8.39 -3.07
N ILE A 118 -6.50 -7.84 -3.43
CA ILE A 118 -6.02 -6.56 -2.88
C ILE A 118 -6.98 -5.41 -3.26
N ILE A 119 -7.42 -5.35 -4.52
CA ILE A 119 -8.39 -4.34 -4.98
C ILE A 119 -9.69 -4.44 -4.16
N GLN A 120 -10.21 -5.66 -3.97
CA GLN A 120 -11.44 -5.88 -3.20
C GLN A 120 -11.27 -5.52 -1.72
N ALA A 121 -10.10 -5.79 -1.12
CA ALA A 121 -9.82 -5.40 0.26
C ALA A 121 -9.86 -3.87 0.43
N ALA A 122 -9.23 -3.12 -0.49
CA ALA A 122 -9.27 -1.66 -0.49
C ALA A 122 -10.70 -1.12 -0.67
N GLN A 123 -11.48 -1.69 -1.59
CA GLN A 123 -12.89 -1.32 -1.78
C GLN A 123 -13.75 -1.60 -0.55
N ALA A 124 -13.50 -2.71 0.16
CA ALA A 124 -14.20 -3.02 1.39
C ALA A 124 -13.87 -2.01 2.50
N ALA A 125 -12.61 -1.58 2.62
CA ALA A 125 -12.19 -0.55 3.56
C ALA A 125 -12.79 0.82 3.23
N GLU A 126 -12.81 1.22 1.95
CA GLU A 126 -13.43 2.47 1.49
C GLU A 126 -14.93 2.51 1.81
N LYS A 127 -15.65 1.42 1.48
CA LYS A 127 -17.07 1.29 1.83
C LYS A 127 -17.31 1.42 3.33
N ARG A 128 -16.41 0.87 4.16
CA ARG A 128 -16.52 0.97 5.62
C ARG A 128 -16.22 2.39 6.10
N ALA A 129 -15.20 3.05 5.57
CA ALA A 129 -14.87 4.43 5.89
C ALA A 129 -16.07 5.36 5.63
N LYS A 130 -16.71 5.21 4.47
CA LYS A 130 -17.92 5.97 4.12
C LYS A 130 -19.07 5.79 5.12
N ILE A 131 -19.37 4.54 5.50
CA ILE A 131 -20.41 4.25 6.50
C ILE A 131 -20.09 4.93 7.85
N LEU A 132 -18.83 4.93 8.27
CA LEU A 132 -18.41 5.58 9.51
C LEU A 132 -18.49 7.10 9.42
N GLY A 133 -18.10 7.68 8.29
CA GLY A 133 -18.24 9.11 8.02
C GLY A 133 -19.70 9.56 8.07
N ASP A 134 -20.60 8.82 7.43
CA ASP A 134 -22.04 9.09 7.46
C ASP A 134 -22.64 8.96 8.87
N GLN A 135 -22.18 7.99 9.68
CA GLN A 135 -22.65 7.82 11.06
C GLN A 135 -22.25 9.00 11.95
N LEU A 136 -20.99 9.42 11.88
CA LEU A 136 -20.46 10.52 12.70
C LEU A 136 -20.94 11.89 12.25
N GLY A 137 -21.27 12.07 10.97
CA GLY A 137 -21.82 13.33 10.44
C GLY A 137 -23.31 13.54 10.72
N ASN A 138 -24.02 12.49 11.15
CA ASN A 138 -25.44 12.53 11.50
C ASN A 138 -25.69 12.63 13.02
N GLU A 139 -24.63 12.63 13.83
CA GLU A 139 -24.65 12.95 15.27
C GLU A 139 -24.33 14.43 15.52
#